data_AF-A0A453H7G5-F1
#
_entry.id   AF-A0A453H7G5-F1
#
_cell.length_a   1.000
_cell.length_b   1.000
_cell.length_c   1.000
_cell.angle_alpha   90.00
_cell.angle_beta   90.00
_cell.angle_gamma   90.00
#
_symmetry.space_group_name_H-M   'P 1'
#
loop_
_entity.id
_entity.type
_entity.pdbx_description
1 polymer ?
#
loop_
_entity_poly.entity_id
_entity_poly.type
_entity_poly.pdbx_seq_one_letter_code
_entity_poly.pdbx_strand_id
1 'polypeptide(L)'
;MDEVERAQSRLVSLEREKGDLRSQLQTTNEDTSNNSDYMDPSDILESSLNAKEKIISELNAELRNIESTLSSEKEMHVNEVKKLTALLSEKETAITELKKELQERPTTRLVDDLKKKVQILQAVGYNSIEAEDWELATNGEEMSKLEALLLDKNRKMEHELTQLKVKISEKSSLLEEAEKKIAELTSKVEEQQKLILKLEDDILKGCSSTDRRSSLLNGWDLQEIGSNEVSEGTDPRNSSPDQDQSSMLKVICNQRDRFRTRLRETEEELRRLKEKYEMLAVELEKTKADNVQLYGKIRYVQDYSHEKIVSRGPKKYAEDIESGSSDVETKYKKMYEDDINPFAAFSRK
;
A
#
# COMPACT_ATOMS: atom_id res chain seq x y z
N MET A 1 -125.59 -113.29 28.47
CA MET A 1 -124.23 -113.61 28.96
C MET A 1 -123.21 -112.72 28.26
N ASP A 2 -123.23 -112.63 26.94
CA ASP A 2 -122.25 -111.90 26.12
C ASP A 2 -122.15 -110.37 26.37
N GLU A 3 -123.23 -109.70 26.79
CA GLU A 3 -123.18 -108.26 27.11
C GLU A 3 -122.47 -107.96 28.44
N VAL A 4 -122.53 -108.89 29.40
CA VAL A 4 -121.86 -108.76 30.70
C VAL A 4 -120.35 -108.92 30.53
N GLU A 5 -119.90 -109.88 29.72
CA GLU A 5 -118.48 -110.06 29.40
C GLU A 5 -117.91 -108.86 28.62
N ARG A 6 -118.70 -108.29 27.70
CA ARG A 6 -118.31 -107.09 26.94
C ARG A 6 -118.20 -105.86 27.85
N ALA A 7 -119.10 -105.72 28.82
CA ALA A 7 -119.03 -104.65 29.83
C ALA A 7 -117.84 -104.82 30.78
N GLN A 8 -117.55 -106.04 31.23
CA GLN A 8 -116.40 -106.33 32.09
C GLN A 8 -115.06 -106.08 31.38
N SER A 9 -114.94 -106.46 30.11
CA SER A 9 -113.74 -106.17 29.32
C SER A 9 -113.52 -104.66 29.15
N ARG A 10 -114.60 -103.89 28.93
CA ARG A 10 -114.53 -102.43 28.85
C ARG A 10 -114.15 -101.79 30.19
N LEU A 11 -114.65 -102.33 31.30
CA LEU A 11 -114.32 -101.86 32.64
C LEU A 11 -112.83 -102.09 32.95
N VAL A 12 -112.29 -103.27 32.64
CA VAL A 12 -110.86 -103.58 32.81
C VAL A 12 -109.97 -102.69 31.93
N SER A 13 -110.39 -102.39 30.70
CA SER A 13 -109.68 -101.43 29.85
C SER A 13 -109.68 -100.02 30.44
N LEU A 14 -110.82 -99.55 30.97
CA LEU A 14 -110.92 -98.24 31.62
C LEU A 14 -110.13 -98.18 32.93
N GLU A 15 -110.06 -99.27 33.69
CA GLU A 15 -109.24 -99.35 34.90
C GLU A 15 -107.75 -99.29 34.58
N ARG A 16 -107.30 -99.95 33.50
CA ARG A 16 -105.92 -99.80 32.98
C ARG A 16 -105.63 -98.37 32.57
N GLU A 17 -106.49 -97.77 31.74
CA GLU A 17 -106.31 -96.40 31.27
C GLU A 17 -106.28 -95.38 32.42
N LYS A 18 -107.12 -95.58 33.44
CA LYS A 18 -107.07 -94.77 34.67
C LYS A 18 -105.77 -94.96 35.45
N GLY A 19 -105.24 -96.18 35.47
CA GLY A 19 -103.92 -96.48 36.05
C GLY A 19 -102.81 -95.75 35.31
N ASP A 20 -102.82 -95.78 33.97
CA ASP A 20 -101.84 -95.13 33.11
C ASP A 20 -101.92 -93.59 33.21
N LEU A 21 -103.13 -93.03 33.31
CA LEU A 21 -103.30 -91.59 33.53
C LEU A 21 -102.83 -91.16 34.93
N ARG A 22 -103.00 -92.02 35.94
CA ARG A 22 -102.47 -91.76 37.29
C ARG A 22 -100.95 -91.84 37.33
N SER A 23 -100.34 -92.81 36.65
CA SER A 23 -98.88 -92.88 36.56
C SER A 23 -98.32 -91.69 35.78
N GLN A 24 -98.95 -91.27 34.68
CA GLN A 24 -98.57 -90.04 33.97
C GLN A 24 -98.70 -88.80 34.85
N LEU A 25 -99.79 -88.66 35.61
CA LEU A 25 -99.96 -87.54 36.54
C LEU A 25 -98.93 -87.58 37.67
N GLN A 26 -98.56 -88.76 38.15
CA GLN A 26 -97.54 -88.89 39.17
C GLN A 26 -96.15 -88.58 38.62
N THR A 27 -95.81 -89.01 37.41
CA THR A 27 -94.54 -88.65 36.76
C THR A 27 -94.48 -87.16 36.45
N THR A 28 -95.56 -86.55 35.96
CA THR A 28 -95.55 -85.09 35.73
C THR A 28 -95.49 -84.32 37.05
N ASN A 29 -96.15 -84.82 38.10
CA ASN A 29 -96.10 -84.19 39.42
C ASN A 29 -94.71 -84.34 40.07
N GLU A 30 -94.07 -85.51 39.96
CA GLU A 30 -92.68 -85.74 40.40
C GLU A 30 -91.69 -84.90 39.58
N ASP A 31 -91.89 -84.76 38.26
CA ASP A 31 -91.08 -83.86 37.41
C ASP A 31 -91.29 -82.38 37.79
N THR A 32 -92.50 -81.97 38.21
CA THR A 32 -92.72 -80.61 38.72
C THR A 32 -92.24 -80.40 40.15
N SER A 33 -92.27 -81.43 41.01
CA SER A 33 -91.78 -81.34 42.40
C SER A 33 -90.25 -81.42 42.47
N ASN A 34 -89.60 -82.16 41.58
CA ASN A 34 -88.13 -82.27 41.51
C ASN A 34 -87.48 -81.08 40.78
N ASN A 35 -88.25 -80.27 40.04
CA ASN A 35 -87.81 -78.99 39.48
C ASN A 35 -88.13 -77.78 40.38
N SER A 36 -88.53 -78.01 41.64
CA SER A 36 -88.77 -76.98 42.64
C SER A 36 -87.49 -76.53 43.38
N ASP A 37 -86.30 -76.82 42.85
CA ASP A 37 -85.10 -76.05 43.16
C ASP A 37 -85.18 -74.75 42.33
N TYR A 38 -86.09 -73.88 42.76
CA TYR A 38 -86.31 -72.55 42.20
C TYR A 38 -85.06 -71.71 42.54
N MET A 39 -83.99 -71.85 41.75
CA MET A 39 -83.05 -70.76 41.59
C MET A 39 -83.88 -69.60 41.04
N ASP A 40 -84.08 -68.58 41.89
CA ASP A 40 -84.88 -67.42 41.53
C ASP A 40 -84.30 -66.85 40.22
N PRO A 41 -85.11 -66.57 39.19
CA PRO A 41 -84.66 -65.79 38.03
C PRO A 41 -83.85 -64.55 38.42
N SER A 42 -84.10 -64.00 39.62
CA SER A 42 -83.30 -62.95 40.25
C SER A 42 -81.83 -63.36 40.49
N ASP A 43 -81.55 -64.57 41.00
CA ASP A 43 -80.18 -65.03 41.31
C ASP A 43 -79.32 -65.26 40.06
N ILE A 44 -79.95 -65.71 38.96
CA ILE A 44 -79.28 -65.89 37.66
C ILE A 44 -78.95 -64.54 37.04
N LEU A 45 -79.88 -63.58 37.13
CA LEU A 45 -79.66 -62.21 36.69
C LEU A 45 -78.59 -61.51 37.53
N GLU A 46 -78.57 -61.73 38.85
CA GLU A 46 -77.56 -61.20 39.76
C GLU A 46 -76.18 -61.80 39.46
N SER A 47 -76.09 -63.10 39.22
CA SER A 47 -74.85 -63.76 38.79
C SER A 47 -74.35 -63.23 37.44
N SER A 48 -75.26 -62.99 36.48
CA SER A 48 -74.92 -62.39 35.19
C SER A 48 -74.48 -60.93 35.32
N LEU A 49 -75.13 -60.16 36.19
CA LEU A 49 -74.78 -58.78 36.50
C LEU A 49 -73.40 -58.72 37.14
N ASN A 50 -73.13 -59.55 38.15
CA ASN A 50 -71.82 -59.66 38.80
C ASN A 50 -70.71 -60.05 37.81
N ALA A 51 -70.99 -60.97 36.87
CA ALA A 51 -70.04 -61.31 35.80
C ALA A 51 -69.77 -60.13 34.86
N LYS A 52 -70.81 -59.37 34.47
CA LYS A 52 -70.65 -58.15 33.67
C LYS A 52 -69.92 -57.04 34.43
N GLU A 53 -70.21 -56.84 35.71
CA GLU A 53 -69.53 -55.87 36.57
C GLU A 53 -68.05 -56.22 36.74
N LYS A 54 -67.72 -57.52 36.85
CA LYS A 54 -66.34 -57.99 36.87
C LYS A 54 -65.63 -57.68 35.54
N ILE A 55 -66.26 -57.99 34.40
CA ILE A 55 -65.71 -57.66 33.06
C ILE A 55 -65.55 -56.14 32.90
N ILE A 56 -66.52 -55.34 33.33
CA ILE A 56 -66.44 -53.88 33.30
C ILE A 56 -65.27 -53.40 34.16
N SER A 57 -65.06 -53.99 35.33
CA SER A 57 -63.94 -53.67 36.23
C SER A 57 -62.60 -54.03 35.61
N GLU A 58 -62.49 -55.20 34.97
CA GLU A 58 -61.31 -55.65 34.23
C GLU A 58 -61.00 -54.72 33.05
N LEU A 59 -62.00 -54.41 32.21
CA LEU A 59 -61.85 -53.46 31.10
C LEU A 59 -61.49 -52.05 31.58
N ASN A 60 -62.06 -51.58 32.69
CA ASN A 60 -61.70 -50.28 33.28
C ASN A 60 -60.26 -50.29 33.83
N ALA A 61 -59.79 -51.41 34.39
CA ALA A 61 -58.41 -51.56 34.83
C ALA A 61 -57.44 -51.58 33.64
N GLU A 62 -57.80 -52.29 32.55
CA GLU A 62 -57.04 -52.29 31.30
C GLU A 62 -57.00 -50.90 30.65
N LEU A 63 -58.13 -50.19 30.59
CA LEU A 63 -58.20 -48.81 30.10
C LEU A 63 -57.28 -47.90 30.91
N ARG A 64 -57.36 -47.93 32.25
CA ARG A 64 -56.47 -47.14 33.10
C ARG A 64 -55.00 -47.50 32.90
N ASN A 65 -54.69 -48.78 32.70
CA ASN A 65 -53.32 -49.22 32.44
C ASN A 65 -52.82 -48.67 31.10
N ILE A 66 -53.63 -48.77 30.03
CA ILE A 66 -53.31 -48.22 28.70
C ILE A 66 -53.18 -46.69 28.75
N GLU A 67 -54.07 -46.01 29.47
CA GLU A 67 -53.98 -44.56 29.67
C GLU A 67 -52.70 -44.16 30.41
N SER A 68 -52.32 -44.92 31.44
CA SER A 68 -51.08 -44.70 32.19
C SER A 68 -49.83 -44.97 31.33
N THR A 69 -49.80 -46.04 30.55
CA THR A 69 -48.68 -46.34 29.65
C THR A 69 -48.56 -45.29 28.55
N LEU A 70 -49.68 -44.90 27.94
CA LEU A 70 -49.72 -43.83 26.93
C LEU A 70 -49.27 -42.49 27.51
N SER A 71 -49.66 -42.16 28.75
CA SER A 71 -49.20 -40.94 29.43
C SER A 71 -47.70 -40.97 29.69
N SER A 72 -47.16 -42.10 30.14
CA SER A 72 -45.73 -42.30 30.36
C SER A 72 -44.94 -42.20 29.05
N GLU A 73 -45.39 -42.84 27.97
CA GLU A 73 -44.76 -42.74 26.65
C GLU A 73 -44.78 -41.31 26.11
N LYS A 74 -45.91 -40.60 26.25
CA LYS A 74 -46.00 -39.17 25.88
C LYS A 74 -45.01 -38.33 26.66
N GLU A 75 -44.86 -38.55 27.96
CA GLU A 75 -43.89 -37.85 28.79
C GLU A 75 -42.45 -38.14 28.37
N MET A 76 -42.12 -39.40 28.07
CA MET A 76 -40.81 -39.78 27.54
C MET A 76 -40.52 -39.09 26.20
N HIS A 77 -41.47 -39.07 25.27
CA HIS A 77 -41.31 -38.38 23.99
C HIS A 77 -41.17 -36.86 24.16
N VAL A 78 -41.93 -36.23 25.05
CA VAL A 78 -41.78 -34.80 25.35
C VAL A 78 -40.39 -34.51 25.92
N ASN A 79 -39.89 -35.36 26.82
CA ASN A 79 -38.55 -35.22 27.39
C ASN A 79 -37.46 -35.42 26.33
N GLU A 80 -37.65 -36.36 25.41
CA GLU A 80 -36.72 -36.57 24.30
C GLU A 80 -36.71 -35.39 23.33
N VAL A 81 -37.88 -34.85 22.96
CA VAL A 81 -37.99 -33.63 22.14
C VAL A 81 -37.31 -32.45 22.84
N LYS A 82 -37.46 -32.29 24.17
CA LYS A 82 -36.76 -31.26 24.94
C LYS A 82 -35.24 -31.42 24.90
N LYS A 83 -34.72 -32.64 25.02
CA LYS A 83 -33.28 -32.92 24.91
C LYS A 83 -32.75 -32.62 23.51
N LEU A 84 -33.45 -33.08 22.48
CA LEU A 84 -33.06 -32.85 21.09
C LEU A 84 -33.11 -31.37 20.72
N THR A 85 -34.12 -30.63 21.18
CA THR A 85 -34.21 -29.18 20.97
C THR A 85 -33.11 -28.41 21.70
N ALA A 86 -32.76 -28.81 22.92
CA ALA A 86 -31.62 -28.23 23.65
C ALA A 86 -30.29 -28.48 22.91
N LEU A 87 -30.05 -29.72 22.47
CA LEU A 87 -28.84 -30.07 21.71
C LEU A 87 -28.78 -29.34 20.36
N LEU A 88 -29.92 -29.17 19.69
CA LEU A 88 -30.00 -28.40 18.46
C LEU A 88 -29.64 -26.93 18.70
N SER A 89 -30.17 -26.32 19.76
CA SER A 89 -29.83 -24.93 20.13
C SER A 89 -28.34 -24.75 20.46
N GLU A 90 -27.73 -25.71 21.16
CA GLU A 90 -26.29 -25.69 21.47
C GLU A 90 -25.42 -25.80 20.20
N LYS A 91 -25.83 -26.64 19.24
CA LYS A 91 -25.14 -26.75 17.96
C LYS A 91 -25.32 -25.48 17.12
N GLU A 92 -26.50 -24.86 17.15
CA GLU A 92 -26.73 -23.58 16.49
C GLU A 92 -25.83 -22.48 17.06
N THR A 93 -25.74 -22.35 18.39
CA THR A 93 -24.84 -21.37 19.02
C THR A 93 -23.39 -21.62 18.66
N ALA A 94 -22.92 -22.87 18.74
CA ALA A 94 -21.55 -23.22 18.35
C ALA A 94 -21.25 -22.91 16.87
N ILE A 95 -22.21 -23.14 15.96
CA ILE A 95 -22.06 -22.77 14.54
C ILE A 95 -21.97 -21.25 14.38
N THR A 96 -22.78 -20.48 15.11
CA THR A 96 -22.71 -19.01 15.04
C THR A 96 -21.38 -18.46 15.56
N GLU A 97 -20.84 -19.03 16.63
CA GLU A 97 -19.52 -18.68 17.17
C GLU A 97 -18.40 -19.02 16.19
N LEU A 98 -18.37 -20.24 15.65
CA LEU A 98 -17.38 -20.64 14.65
C LEU A 98 -17.45 -19.79 13.37
N LYS A 99 -18.65 -19.39 12.94
CA LYS A 99 -18.81 -18.47 11.81
C LYS A 99 -18.26 -17.08 12.13
N LYS A 100 -18.45 -16.58 13.35
CA LYS A 100 -17.90 -15.30 13.80
C LYS A 100 -16.37 -15.37 13.84
N GLU A 101 -15.80 -16.41 14.44
CA GLU A 101 -14.35 -16.62 14.45
C GLU A 101 -13.77 -16.73 13.03
N LEU A 102 -14.47 -17.39 12.11
CA LEU A 102 -14.05 -17.50 10.71
C LEU A 102 -14.06 -16.14 10.00
N GLN A 103 -15.01 -15.25 10.33
CA GLN A 103 -15.05 -13.89 9.80
C GLN A 103 -13.98 -12.98 10.41
N GLU A 104 -13.63 -13.18 11.69
CA GLU A 104 -12.57 -12.42 12.38
C GLU A 104 -11.17 -12.84 11.94
N ARG A 105 -11.01 -14.05 11.40
CA ARG A 105 -9.72 -14.51 10.88
C ARG A 105 -9.25 -13.61 9.73
N PRO A 106 -7.98 -13.14 9.75
CA PRO A 106 -7.40 -12.40 8.65
C PRO A 106 -7.58 -13.15 7.33
N THR A 107 -8.14 -12.49 6.33
CA THR A 107 -8.28 -13.06 4.99
C THR A 107 -6.92 -13.42 4.44
N THR A 108 -6.83 -14.49 3.65
CA THR A 108 -5.58 -14.92 2.98
C THR A 108 -4.91 -13.77 2.25
N ARG A 109 -5.69 -12.95 1.54
CA ARG A 109 -5.23 -11.72 0.89
C ARG A 109 -4.54 -10.73 1.84
N LEU A 110 -5.12 -10.50 3.03
CA LEU A 110 -4.52 -9.59 4.02
C LEU A 110 -3.19 -10.15 4.57
N VAL A 111 -3.13 -11.47 4.79
CA VAL A 111 -1.89 -12.13 5.22
C VAL A 111 -0.82 -12.05 4.14
N ASP A 112 -1.19 -12.24 2.87
CA ASP A 112 -0.29 -12.13 1.73
C ASP A 112 0.18 -10.68 1.53
N ASP A 113 -0.71 -9.70 1.68
CA ASP A 113 -0.38 -8.27 1.64
C ASP A 113 0.56 -7.88 2.79
N LEU A 114 0.35 -8.40 4.00
CA LEU A 114 1.25 -8.17 5.14
C LEU A 114 2.62 -8.82 4.93
N LYS A 115 2.68 -10.04 4.38
CA LYS A 115 3.94 -10.70 4.03
C LYS A 115 4.71 -9.90 2.99
N LYS A 116 4.04 -9.42 1.93
CA LYS A 116 4.65 -8.53 0.93
C LYS A 116 5.20 -7.26 1.58
N LYS A 117 4.40 -6.58 2.42
CA LYS A 117 4.86 -5.39 3.17
C LYS A 117 6.10 -5.66 4.02
N VAL A 118 6.15 -6.79 4.73
CA VAL A 118 7.31 -7.18 5.54
C VAL A 118 8.53 -7.43 4.65
N GLN A 119 8.35 -8.13 3.53
CA GLN A 119 9.43 -8.42 2.59
C GLN A 119 10.00 -7.14 1.96
N ILE A 120 9.14 -6.19 1.59
CA ILE A 120 9.55 -4.87 1.09
C ILE A 120 10.27 -4.08 2.17
N LEU A 121 9.73 -4.03 3.40
CA LEU A 121 10.39 -3.36 4.52
C LEU A 121 11.75 -3.97 4.82
N GLN A 122 11.88 -5.29 4.70
CA GLN A 122 13.16 -5.97 4.86
C GLN A 122 14.14 -5.58 3.75
N ALA A 123 13.66 -5.51 2.50
CA ALA A 123 14.47 -5.15 1.36
C ALA A 123 14.92 -3.67 1.40
N VAL A 124 14.00 -2.73 1.72
CA VAL A 124 14.28 -1.30 1.87
C VAL A 124 15.11 -0.99 3.12
N GLY A 125 14.82 -1.66 4.24
CA GLY A 125 15.44 -1.38 5.53
C GLY A 125 16.83 -2.00 5.70
N TYR A 126 17.09 -3.13 5.01
CA TYR A 126 18.35 -3.86 5.17
C TYR A 126 19.19 -3.94 3.89
N ASN A 127 18.75 -3.39 2.75
CA ASN A 127 19.46 -3.48 1.46
C ASN A 127 19.95 -4.92 1.15
N SER A 128 19.19 -5.93 1.59
CA SER A 128 19.67 -7.32 1.70
C SER A 128 19.09 -8.25 0.64
N ILE A 129 18.46 -7.73 -0.41
CA ILE A 129 17.84 -8.55 -1.46
C ILE A 129 18.45 -8.22 -2.81
N GLU A 130 18.98 -9.26 -3.46
CA GLU A 130 19.45 -9.27 -4.85
C GLU A 130 18.29 -8.89 -5.78
N ALA A 131 18.59 -8.11 -6.82
CA ALA A 131 17.59 -7.43 -7.67
C ALA A 131 16.53 -8.36 -8.32
N GLU A 132 16.79 -9.67 -8.41
CA GLU A 132 15.89 -10.66 -9.01
C GLU A 132 14.66 -11.00 -8.13
N ASP A 133 14.75 -10.90 -6.80
CA ASP A 133 13.62 -11.21 -5.90
C ASP A 133 12.65 -10.03 -5.73
N TRP A 134 13.02 -8.84 -6.21
CA TRP A 134 12.17 -7.64 -6.18
C TRP A 134 11.04 -7.68 -7.21
N GLU A 135 11.28 -8.25 -8.39
CA GLU A 135 10.26 -8.33 -9.45
C GLU A 135 9.12 -9.30 -9.09
N LEU A 136 9.40 -10.32 -8.28
CA LEU A 136 8.39 -11.29 -7.83
C LEU A 136 7.48 -10.76 -6.72
N ALA A 137 8.00 -9.91 -5.82
CA ALA A 137 7.25 -9.36 -4.70
C ALA A 137 6.26 -8.24 -5.09
N THR A 138 6.51 -7.53 -6.20
CA THR A 138 5.88 -6.25 -6.57
C THR A 138 4.71 -6.38 -7.57
N ASN A 139 4.32 -7.61 -7.95
CA ASN A 139 3.27 -7.89 -8.94
C ASN A 139 1.81 -7.65 -8.46
N GLY A 140 1.58 -6.73 -7.51
CA GLY A 140 0.23 -6.33 -7.08
C GLY A 140 -0.04 -4.85 -7.40
N GLU A 141 -1.01 -4.57 -8.28
CA GLU A 141 -1.26 -3.25 -8.91
C GLU A 141 -1.28 -2.05 -7.94
N GLU A 142 -1.92 -2.16 -6.77
CA GLU A 142 -1.99 -1.05 -5.80
C GLU A 142 -0.74 -0.91 -4.92
N MET A 143 -0.06 -2.02 -4.62
CA MET A 143 1.18 -2.01 -3.85
C MET A 143 2.36 -1.54 -4.71
N SER A 144 2.32 -1.88 -6.00
CA SER A 144 3.29 -1.48 -7.02
C SER A 144 3.46 0.05 -7.11
N LYS A 145 2.39 0.83 -6.93
CA LYS A 145 2.46 2.31 -6.97
C LYS A 145 3.19 2.91 -5.77
N LEU A 146 2.93 2.42 -4.56
CA LEU A 146 3.64 2.87 -3.35
C LEU A 146 5.09 2.39 -3.34
N GLU A 147 5.32 1.16 -3.81
CA GLU A 147 6.65 0.57 -3.99
C GLU A 147 7.49 1.36 -5.00
N ALA A 148 6.91 1.70 -6.16
CA ALA A 148 7.57 2.52 -7.17
C ALA A 148 7.93 3.90 -6.63
N LEU A 149 7.03 4.55 -5.87
CA LEU A 149 7.30 5.85 -5.24
C LEU A 149 8.40 5.77 -4.19
N LEU A 150 8.45 4.70 -3.39
CA LEU A 150 9.51 4.50 -2.40
C LEU A 150 10.86 4.23 -3.06
N LEU A 151 10.89 3.43 -4.13
CA LEU A 151 12.10 3.17 -4.92
C LEU A 151 12.61 4.42 -5.61
N ASP A 152 11.73 5.19 -6.25
CA ASP A 152 12.10 6.45 -6.90
C ASP A 152 12.66 7.46 -5.90
N LYS A 153 12.02 7.58 -4.73
CA LYS A 153 12.53 8.44 -3.65
C LYS A 153 13.86 7.94 -3.10
N ASN A 154 14.06 6.63 -2.95
CA ASN A 154 15.32 6.06 -2.48
C ASN A 154 16.45 6.34 -3.50
N ARG A 155 16.22 6.02 -4.79
CA ARG A 155 17.16 6.32 -5.88
C ARG A 155 17.48 7.80 -5.98
N LYS A 156 16.49 8.68 -5.80
CA LYS A 156 16.70 10.13 -5.78
C LYS A 156 17.55 10.57 -4.59
N MET A 157 17.29 10.04 -3.39
CA MET A 157 18.11 10.32 -2.21
C MET A 157 19.54 9.80 -2.38
N GLU A 158 19.72 8.60 -2.94
CA GLU A 158 21.05 8.05 -3.26
C GLU A 158 21.80 8.91 -4.29
N HIS A 159 21.11 9.39 -5.31
CA HIS A 159 21.67 10.28 -6.31
C HIS A 159 22.07 11.63 -5.70
N GLU A 160 21.22 12.24 -4.88
CA GLU A 160 21.52 13.48 -4.15
C GLU A 160 22.71 13.28 -3.20
N LEU A 161 22.77 12.16 -2.48
CA LEU A 161 23.89 11.82 -1.58
C LEU A 161 25.20 11.66 -2.37
N THR A 162 25.15 11.01 -3.52
CA THR A 162 26.31 10.84 -4.41
C THR A 162 26.77 12.19 -4.97
N GLN A 163 25.85 13.04 -5.43
CA GLN A 163 26.17 14.40 -5.88
C GLN A 163 26.80 15.24 -4.77
N LEU A 164 26.27 15.18 -3.54
CA LEU A 164 26.82 15.89 -2.40
C LEU A 164 28.21 15.38 -2.05
N LYS A 165 28.45 14.06 -2.09
CA LYS A 165 29.80 13.49 -1.91
C LYS A 165 30.79 13.99 -2.95
N VAL A 166 30.40 14.05 -4.24
CA VAL A 166 31.25 14.59 -5.30
C VAL A 166 31.56 16.07 -5.05
N LYS A 167 30.55 16.89 -4.75
CA LYS A 167 30.74 18.31 -4.41
C LYS A 167 31.65 18.50 -3.20
N ILE A 168 31.54 17.66 -2.18
CA ILE A 168 32.45 17.69 -1.01
C ILE A 168 33.88 17.37 -1.46
N SER A 169 34.08 16.35 -2.28
CA SER A 169 35.43 16.01 -2.79
C SER A 169 36.05 17.12 -3.64
N GLU A 170 35.27 17.76 -4.52
CA GLU A 170 35.71 18.90 -5.33
C GLU A 170 36.08 20.10 -4.45
N LYS A 171 35.24 20.44 -3.46
CA LYS A 171 35.52 21.53 -2.53
C LYS A 171 36.74 21.24 -1.66
N SER A 172 36.94 19.99 -1.24
CA SER A 172 38.12 19.55 -0.50
C SER A 172 39.39 19.69 -1.35
N SER A 173 39.34 19.31 -2.63
CA SER A 173 40.47 19.46 -3.57
C SER A 173 40.83 20.94 -3.77
N LEU A 174 39.83 21.81 -3.96
CA LEU A 174 40.06 23.25 -4.10
C LEU A 174 40.62 23.88 -2.82
N LEU A 175 40.18 23.42 -1.66
CA LEU A 175 40.73 23.86 -0.37
C LEU A 175 42.21 23.47 -0.26
N GLU A 176 42.55 22.22 -0.57
CA GLU A 176 43.94 21.73 -0.54
C GLU A 176 44.84 22.51 -1.52
N GLU A 177 44.36 22.83 -2.72
CA GLU A 177 45.09 23.68 -3.67
C GLU A 177 45.29 25.11 -3.17
N ALA A 178 44.29 25.69 -2.51
CA ALA A 178 44.40 27.02 -1.92
C ALA A 178 45.38 27.03 -0.74
N GLU A 179 45.34 26.01 0.11
CA GLU A 179 46.30 25.81 1.20
C GLU A 179 47.73 25.65 0.69
N LYS A 180 47.95 24.89 -0.39
CA LYS A 180 49.26 24.78 -1.08
C LYS A 180 49.75 26.15 -1.57
N LYS A 181 48.89 26.93 -2.23
CA LYS A 181 49.25 28.29 -2.70
C LYS A 181 49.58 29.23 -1.55
N ILE A 182 48.84 29.15 -0.45
CA ILE A 182 49.14 29.92 0.77
C ILE A 182 50.52 29.52 1.29
N ALA A 183 50.81 28.23 1.42
CA ALA A 183 52.12 27.74 1.88
C ALA A 183 53.29 28.20 0.97
N GLU A 184 53.10 28.18 -0.35
CA GLU A 184 54.08 28.68 -1.31
C GLU A 184 54.31 30.19 -1.17
N LEU A 185 53.22 30.98 -1.03
CA LEU A 185 53.33 32.42 -0.84
C LEU A 185 53.97 32.77 0.51
N THR A 186 53.64 32.05 1.59
CA THR A 186 54.30 32.24 2.89
C THR A 186 55.79 31.92 2.82
N SER A 187 56.18 30.85 2.12
CA SER A 187 57.60 30.52 1.89
C SER A 187 58.32 31.64 1.14
N LYS A 188 57.72 32.19 0.07
CA LYS A 188 58.28 33.33 -0.67
C LYS A 188 58.40 34.58 0.19
N VAL A 189 57.42 34.86 1.05
CA VAL A 189 57.47 35.97 1.99
C VAL A 189 58.61 35.77 3.00
N GLU A 190 58.80 34.57 3.53
CA GLU A 190 59.93 34.27 4.42
C GLU A 190 61.29 34.42 3.73
N GLU A 191 61.42 33.96 2.49
CA GLU A 191 62.62 34.14 1.67
C GLU A 191 62.92 35.62 1.42
N GLN A 192 61.89 36.40 1.05
CA GLN A 192 62.00 37.84 0.87
C GLN A 192 62.39 38.54 2.18
N GLN A 193 61.77 38.17 3.31
CA GLN A 193 62.10 38.73 4.62
C GLN A 193 63.56 38.43 4.99
N LYS A 194 64.04 37.20 4.74
CA LYS A 194 65.45 36.82 4.95
C LYS A 194 66.40 37.60 4.03
N LEU A 195 66.01 37.84 2.78
CA LEU A 195 66.80 38.63 1.84
C LEU A 195 66.88 40.10 2.28
N ILE A 196 65.76 40.69 2.67
CA ILE A 196 65.69 42.05 3.20
C ILE A 196 66.60 42.19 4.43
N LEU A 197 66.51 41.26 5.39
CA LEU A 197 67.38 41.27 6.57
C LEU A 197 68.87 41.19 6.21
N LYS A 198 69.26 40.40 5.21
CA LYS A 198 70.64 40.35 4.71
C LYS A 198 71.06 41.67 4.07
N LEU A 199 70.20 42.26 3.23
CA LEU A 199 70.45 43.55 2.60
C LEU A 199 70.56 44.67 3.63
N GLU A 200 69.74 44.65 4.68
CA GLU A 200 69.80 45.59 5.80
C GLU A 200 71.12 45.45 6.58
N ASP A 201 71.57 44.22 6.87
CA ASP A 201 72.88 43.95 7.50
C ASP A 201 74.05 44.38 6.60
N ASP A 202 73.97 44.13 5.29
CA ASP A 202 74.97 44.56 4.32
C ASP A 202 75.01 46.10 4.19
N ILE A 203 73.86 46.77 4.23
CA ILE A 203 73.78 48.24 4.27
C ILE A 203 74.39 48.77 5.58
N LEU A 204 74.10 48.17 6.73
CA LEU A 204 74.69 48.56 8.02
C LEU A 204 76.23 48.41 8.01
N LYS A 205 76.75 47.31 7.46
CA LYS A 205 78.19 47.09 7.25
C LYS A 205 78.81 48.05 6.24
N GLY A 206 78.06 48.38 5.17
CA GLY A 206 78.46 49.37 4.17
C GLY A 206 78.56 50.77 4.77
N CYS A 207 77.50 51.25 5.42
CA CYS A 207 77.42 52.58 6.03
C CYS A 207 78.44 52.80 7.15
N SER A 208 78.77 51.77 7.95
CA SER A 208 79.87 51.87 8.93
C SER A 208 81.26 52.03 8.29
N SER A 209 81.43 51.62 7.02
CA SER A 209 82.63 51.88 6.23
C SER A 209 82.58 53.26 5.54
N THR A 210 81.38 53.71 5.13
CA THR A 210 81.16 55.01 4.50
C THR A 210 81.07 56.18 5.47
N ASP A 211 80.93 55.97 6.78
CA ASP A 211 80.94 57.06 7.78
C ASP A 211 82.29 57.81 7.82
N ARG A 212 83.36 57.26 7.21
CA ARG A 212 84.60 58.00 6.94
C ARG A 212 84.63 58.75 5.59
N ARG A 213 83.62 58.57 4.71
CA ARG A 213 83.57 59.14 3.35
C ARG A 213 82.30 59.96 3.06
N SER A 214 81.25 59.84 3.87
CA SER A 214 79.91 60.44 3.68
C SER A 214 79.82 61.95 3.96
N SER A 215 80.93 62.63 4.30
CA SER A 215 80.94 64.10 4.43
C SER A 215 81.22 64.86 3.12
N LEU A 216 81.41 64.20 1.97
CA LEU A 216 81.90 64.87 0.75
C LEU A 216 81.02 64.74 -0.52
N LEU A 217 79.88 64.03 -0.51
CA LEU A 217 79.18 63.66 -1.75
C LEU A 217 77.66 63.93 -1.77
N ASN A 218 77.19 65.00 -1.12
CA ASN A 218 75.81 65.50 -1.29
C ASN A 218 75.78 66.71 -2.22
N GLY A 219 75.97 66.51 -3.54
CA GLY A 219 75.94 67.64 -4.46
C GLY A 219 76.01 67.30 -5.94
N TRP A 220 75.21 66.36 -6.44
CA TRP A 220 75.01 66.18 -7.88
C TRP A 220 73.51 66.07 -8.20
N ASP A 221 72.95 67.27 -8.37
CA ASP A 221 71.66 67.59 -8.96
C ASP A 221 71.79 67.47 -10.49
N LEU A 222 70.95 66.66 -11.16
CA LEU A 222 70.86 66.68 -12.64
C LEU A 222 69.49 66.24 -13.17
N GLN A 223 68.60 67.22 -13.19
CA GLN A 223 67.72 67.62 -14.29
C GLN A 223 67.49 66.68 -15.48
N GLU A 224 66.20 66.41 -15.69
CA GLU A 224 65.54 66.03 -16.94
C GLU A 224 66.00 66.88 -18.14
N ILE A 225 66.45 66.23 -19.21
CA ILE A 225 66.37 66.76 -20.57
C ILE A 225 65.78 65.65 -21.46
N GLY A 226 64.49 65.79 -21.75
CA GLY A 226 63.87 65.14 -22.89
C GLY A 226 64.18 65.95 -24.16
N SER A 227 64.61 65.27 -25.22
CA SER A 227 64.52 65.74 -26.61
C SER A 227 64.72 64.56 -27.56
N ASN A 228 63.60 64.18 -28.19
CA ASN A 228 63.42 63.82 -29.59
C ASN A 228 64.70 63.70 -30.47
N GLU A 229 64.87 62.59 -31.19
CA GLU A 229 64.67 62.53 -32.66
C GLU A 229 65.03 61.15 -33.26
N VAL A 230 64.26 60.80 -34.29
CA VAL A 230 64.42 59.68 -35.22
C VAL A 230 65.49 60.05 -36.25
N SER A 231 66.44 59.16 -36.57
CA SER A 231 66.83 58.89 -37.98
C SER A 231 67.88 57.77 -38.12
N GLU A 232 67.46 56.74 -38.85
CA GLU A 232 68.14 55.85 -39.81
C GLU A 232 69.66 56.02 -40.08
N GLY A 233 70.40 54.91 -40.06
CA GLY A 233 71.79 54.83 -40.52
C GLY A 233 72.43 53.43 -40.41
N THR A 234 72.50 52.74 -41.55
CA THR A 234 73.24 51.49 -41.86
C THR A 234 74.75 51.55 -41.59
N ASP A 235 75.34 50.53 -40.95
CA ASP A 235 76.42 49.61 -41.43
C ASP A 235 77.12 48.88 -40.24
N PRO A 236 77.56 47.61 -40.35
CA PRO A 236 77.94 46.75 -39.23
C PRO A 236 79.44 46.80 -38.99
N ARG A 237 79.85 47.27 -37.81
CA ARG A 237 81.09 46.88 -37.10
C ARG A 237 81.29 47.84 -35.94
N ASN A 238 80.69 47.49 -34.80
CA ASN A 238 81.16 47.82 -33.45
C ASN A 238 80.13 47.23 -32.48
N SER A 239 80.54 46.21 -31.73
CA SER A 239 79.76 45.69 -30.60
C SER A 239 79.78 46.73 -29.49
N SER A 240 78.84 47.67 -29.56
CA SER A 240 78.52 48.64 -28.51
C SER A 240 77.30 48.15 -27.70
N PRO A 241 77.11 48.61 -26.46
CA PRO A 241 75.96 48.28 -25.60
C PRO A 241 74.58 48.55 -26.21
N ASP A 242 74.49 49.24 -27.35
CA ASP A 242 73.26 49.43 -28.12
C ASP A 242 72.71 48.14 -28.73
N GLN A 243 73.56 47.14 -29.00
CA GLN A 243 73.12 45.86 -29.56
C GLN A 243 72.32 45.03 -28.53
N ASP A 244 72.69 45.11 -27.25
CA ASP A 244 71.96 44.46 -26.16
C ASP A 244 70.64 45.17 -25.86
N GLN A 245 70.61 46.52 -25.95
CA GLN A 245 69.35 47.27 -25.88
C GLN A 245 68.42 46.95 -27.05
N SER A 246 68.95 46.82 -28.28
CA SER A 246 68.21 46.37 -29.46
C SER A 246 67.68 44.94 -29.30
N SER A 247 68.47 44.04 -28.71
CA SER A 247 68.08 42.66 -28.40
C SER A 247 66.96 42.61 -27.35
N MET A 248 67.08 43.39 -26.27
CA MET A 248 66.06 43.50 -25.23
C MET A 248 64.75 44.10 -25.78
N LEU A 249 64.83 45.14 -26.61
CA LEU A 249 63.67 45.72 -27.31
C LEU A 249 63.00 44.70 -28.24
N LYS A 250 63.76 43.87 -28.96
CA LYS A 250 63.19 42.78 -29.77
C LYS A 250 62.47 41.74 -28.92
N VAL A 251 63.02 41.37 -27.76
CA VAL A 251 62.36 40.45 -26.82
C VAL A 251 61.08 41.06 -26.27
N ILE A 252 61.08 42.34 -25.89
CA ILE A 252 59.88 43.04 -25.41
C ILE A 252 58.83 43.15 -26.52
N CYS A 253 59.24 43.47 -27.76
CA CYS A 253 58.35 43.47 -28.92
C CYS A 253 57.72 42.09 -29.15
N ASN A 254 58.52 41.01 -29.12
CA ASN A 254 58.01 39.65 -29.27
C ASN A 254 57.07 39.24 -28.13
N GLN A 255 57.37 39.62 -26.89
CA GLN A 255 56.50 39.36 -25.75
C GLN A 255 55.17 40.12 -25.89
N ARG A 256 55.23 41.41 -26.20
CA ARG A 256 54.07 42.26 -26.49
C ARG A 256 53.22 41.67 -27.61
N ASP A 257 53.85 41.18 -28.68
CA ASP A 257 53.14 40.62 -29.82
C ASP A 257 52.50 39.26 -29.47
N ARG A 258 53.15 38.43 -28.65
CA ARG A 258 52.52 37.21 -28.07
C ARG A 258 51.33 37.56 -27.18
N PHE A 259 51.45 38.58 -26.32
CA PHE A 259 50.33 39.02 -25.47
C PHE A 259 49.17 39.56 -26.31
N ARG A 260 49.45 40.31 -27.38
CA ARG A 260 48.42 40.78 -28.32
C ARG A 260 47.75 39.63 -29.08
N THR A 261 48.50 38.62 -29.48
CA THR A 261 47.92 37.43 -30.12
C THR A 261 47.02 36.68 -29.15
N ARG A 262 47.49 36.41 -27.92
CA ARG A 262 46.67 35.77 -26.88
C ARG A 262 45.43 36.59 -26.53
N LEU A 263 45.56 37.93 -26.45
CA LEU A 263 44.42 38.81 -26.21
C LEU A 263 43.38 38.68 -27.33
N ARG A 264 43.81 38.75 -28.61
CA ARG A 264 42.92 38.56 -29.77
C ARG A 264 42.25 37.19 -29.77
N GLU A 265 42.99 36.12 -29.48
CA GLU A 265 42.43 34.76 -29.36
C GLU A 265 41.36 34.71 -28.26
N THR A 266 41.64 35.26 -27.07
CA THR A 266 40.64 35.29 -25.99
C THR A 266 39.42 36.17 -26.31
N GLU A 267 39.61 37.28 -27.02
CA GLU A 267 38.52 38.13 -27.50
C GLU A 267 37.66 37.42 -28.55
N GLU A 268 38.26 36.65 -29.46
CA GLU A 268 37.54 35.83 -30.42
C GLU A 268 36.77 34.68 -29.75
N GLU A 269 37.37 34.00 -28.77
CA GLU A 269 36.69 32.98 -27.97
C GLU A 269 35.50 33.57 -27.20
N LEU A 270 35.68 34.76 -26.61
CA LEU A 270 34.59 35.50 -25.95
C LEU A 270 33.47 35.84 -26.93
N ARG A 271 33.81 36.27 -28.16
CA ARG A 271 32.82 36.55 -29.20
C ARG A 271 32.06 35.29 -29.61
N ARG A 272 32.76 34.18 -29.86
CA ARG A 272 32.14 32.88 -30.19
C ARG A 272 31.24 32.37 -29.06
N LEU A 273 31.62 32.57 -27.80
CA LEU A 273 30.82 32.16 -26.65
C LEU A 273 29.55 33.03 -26.51
N LYS A 274 29.65 34.34 -26.74
CA LYS A 274 28.50 35.24 -26.77
C LYS A 274 27.52 34.88 -27.88
N GLU A 275 28.00 34.61 -29.09
CA GLU A 275 27.16 34.16 -30.21
C GLU A 275 26.44 32.84 -29.88
N LYS A 276 27.13 31.86 -29.29
CA LYS A 276 26.51 30.61 -28.82
C LYS A 276 25.47 30.85 -27.74
N TYR A 277 25.74 31.75 -26.80
CA TYR A 277 24.79 32.10 -25.74
C TYR A 277 23.52 32.74 -26.32
N GLU A 278 23.67 33.66 -27.27
CA GLU A 278 22.53 34.29 -27.96
C GLU A 278 21.71 33.28 -28.75
N MET A 279 22.36 32.35 -29.49
CA MET A 279 21.65 31.27 -30.18
C MET A 279 20.88 30.36 -29.22
N LEU A 280 21.52 29.91 -28.13
CA LEU A 280 20.88 29.08 -27.10
C LEU A 280 19.72 29.82 -26.41
N ALA A 281 19.85 31.13 -26.18
CA ALA A 281 18.77 31.93 -25.61
C ALA A 281 17.55 32.00 -26.54
N VAL A 282 17.77 32.16 -27.85
CA VAL A 282 16.70 32.12 -28.86
C VAL A 282 16.05 30.74 -28.94
N GLU A 283 16.83 29.66 -28.96
CA GLU A 283 16.29 28.28 -28.98
C GLU A 283 15.50 27.95 -27.71
N LEU A 284 15.98 28.41 -26.55
CA LEU A 284 15.29 28.24 -25.28
C LEU A 284 13.95 28.98 -25.26
N GLU A 285 13.91 30.21 -25.80
CA GLU A 285 12.66 30.97 -25.88
C GLU A 285 11.69 30.35 -26.88
N LYS A 286 12.18 29.88 -28.03
CA LYS A 286 11.39 29.13 -29.01
C LYS A 286 10.79 27.86 -28.38
N THR A 287 11.60 27.09 -27.67
CA THR A 287 11.16 25.84 -27.02
C THR A 287 10.13 26.12 -25.93
N LYS A 288 10.29 27.19 -25.16
CA LYS A 288 9.26 27.63 -24.19
C LYS A 288 7.94 27.98 -24.89
N ALA A 289 7.99 28.73 -25.98
CA ALA A 289 6.79 29.09 -26.74
C ALA A 289 6.09 27.84 -27.30
N ASP A 290 6.85 26.89 -27.85
CA ASP A 290 6.32 25.62 -28.35
C ASP A 290 5.70 24.77 -27.22
N ASN A 291 6.33 24.73 -26.03
CA ASN A 291 5.80 24.04 -24.86
C ASN A 291 4.48 24.66 -24.35
N VAL A 292 4.37 26.00 -24.34
CA VAL A 292 3.11 26.69 -23.98
C VAL A 292 2.01 26.39 -25.01
N GLN A 293 2.33 26.34 -26.30
CA GLN A 293 1.37 25.95 -27.34
C GLN A 293 0.92 24.50 -27.20
N LEU A 294 1.85 23.57 -26.89
CA LEU A 294 1.54 22.17 -26.63
C LEU A 294 0.62 22.02 -25.43
N TYR A 295 0.90 22.73 -24.34
CA TYR A 295 0.02 22.77 -23.18
C TYR A 295 -1.40 23.22 -23.55
N GLY A 296 -1.53 24.30 -24.33
CA GLY A 296 -2.82 24.77 -24.83
C GLY A 296 -3.56 23.73 -25.69
N LYS A 297 -2.85 23.00 -26.55
CA LYS A 297 -3.44 21.92 -27.37
C LYS A 297 -3.90 20.74 -26.52
N ILE A 298 -3.09 20.30 -25.56
CA ILE A 298 -3.43 19.22 -24.63
C ILE A 298 -4.66 19.61 -23.82
N ARG A 299 -4.69 20.82 -23.27
CA ARG A 299 -5.84 21.35 -22.54
C ARG A 299 -7.10 21.37 -23.40
N TYR A 300 -7.02 21.86 -24.64
CA TYR A 300 -8.16 21.86 -25.55
C TYR A 300 -8.69 20.44 -25.83
N VAL A 301 -7.80 19.46 -26.03
CA VAL A 301 -8.18 18.05 -26.22
C VAL A 301 -8.77 17.44 -24.96
N GLN A 302 -8.22 17.75 -23.78
CA GLN A 302 -8.75 17.34 -22.48
C GLN A 302 -10.14 17.93 -22.25
N ASP A 303 -10.33 19.23 -22.46
CA ASP A 303 -11.63 19.90 -22.33
C ASP A 303 -12.65 19.34 -23.32
N TYR A 304 -12.27 19.13 -24.59
CA TYR A 304 -13.14 18.54 -25.61
C TYR A 304 -13.49 17.07 -25.32
N SER A 305 -12.56 16.28 -24.78
CA SER A 305 -12.82 14.90 -24.38
C SER A 305 -13.72 14.84 -23.14
N HIS A 306 -13.51 15.72 -22.16
CA HIS A 306 -14.42 15.90 -21.03
C HIS A 306 -15.84 16.29 -21.48
N GLU A 307 -15.97 17.22 -22.43
CA GLU A 307 -17.27 17.64 -22.98
C GLU A 307 -18.02 16.47 -23.68
N LYS A 308 -17.29 15.58 -24.38
CA LYS A 308 -17.89 14.37 -24.96
C LYS A 308 -18.26 13.30 -23.94
N ILE A 309 -17.53 13.18 -22.82
CA ILE A 309 -17.80 12.19 -21.77
C ILE A 309 -19.03 12.57 -20.94
N VAL A 310 -19.31 13.87 -20.76
CA VAL A 310 -20.52 14.35 -20.07
C VAL A 310 -21.82 13.96 -20.79
N SER A 311 -21.78 13.66 -22.11
CA SER A 311 -22.94 13.17 -22.87
C SER A 311 -23.18 11.65 -22.80
N ARG A 312 -22.36 10.87 -22.07
CA ARG A 312 -22.48 9.40 -21.99
C ARG A 312 -22.29 8.83 -20.58
N GLY A 313 -23.11 9.27 -19.62
CA GLY A 313 -23.36 8.57 -18.34
C GLY A 313 -22.15 8.39 -17.41
N PRO A 314 -22.36 8.03 -16.12
CA PRO A 314 -21.29 8.08 -15.13
C PRO A 314 -20.41 6.84 -15.29
N LYS A 315 -19.20 7.02 -15.83
CA LYS A 315 -18.16 5.98 -15.80
C LYS A 315 -16.91 6.51 -15.11
N LYS A 316 -16.58 5.77 -14.06
CA LYS A 316 -15.38 5.73 -13.22
C LYS A 316 -14.19 6.49 -13.79
N TYR A 317 -13.71 7.44 -12.98
CA TYR A 317 -12.40 8.07 -13.10
C TYR A 317 -11.34 7.00 -13.37
N ALA A 318 -10.89 6.91 -14.62
CA ALA A 318 -9.55 6.44 -14.89
C ALA A 318 -8.64 7.54 -14.34
N GLU A 319 -8.09 7.30 -13.15
CA GLU A 319 -6.89 8.01 -12.71
C GLU A 319 -5.85 7.82 -13.80
N ASP A 320 -5.59 8.88 -14.56
CA ASP A 320 -4.49 8.94 -15.51
C ASP A 320 -3.21 8.97 -14.67
N ILE A 321 -2.57 7.81 -14.56
CA ILE A 321 -1.35 7.55 -13.78
C ILE A 321 -0.16 8.15 -14.54
N GLU A 322 -0.12 9.48 -14.66
CA GLU A 322 1.05 10.19 -15.15
C GLU A 322 1.21 11.59 -14.56
N SER A 323 0.60 11.84 -13.39
CA SER A 323 0.78 13.08 -12.61
C SER A 323 2.17 13.20 -11.94
N GLY A 324 3.24 12.70 -12.59
CA GLY A 324 4.64 13.03 -12.26
C GLY A 324 5.10 14.35 -12.89
N SER A 325 4.28 14.96 -13.74
CA SER A 325 4.56 16.21 -14.46
C SER A 325 4.03 17.47 -13.75
N SER A 326 3.52 17.39 -12.52
CA SER A 326 2.71 18.50 -11.96
C SER A 326 3.48 19.81 -11.84
N ASP A 327 4.78 19.79 -11.54
CA ASP A 327 5.55 21.03 -11.31
C ASP A 327 5.92 21.73 -12.64
N VAL A 328 6.29 20.94 -13.65
CA VAL A 328 6.57 21.43 -15.01
C VAL A 328 5.29 21.87 -15.70
N GLU A 329 4.23 21.08 -15.56
CA GLU A 329 2.89 21.40 -16.05
C GLU A 329 2.32 22.64 -15.37
N THR A 330 2.48 22.81 -14.05
CA THR A 330 2.05 24.01 -13.32
C THR A 330 2.78 25.25 -13.82
N LYS A 331 4.08 25.14 -14.12
CA LYS A 331 4.86 26.25 -14.69
C LYS A 331 4.32 26.69 -16.06
N TYR A 332 4.08 25.75 -16.98
CA TYR A 332 3.56 26.08 -18.32
C TYR A 332 2.07 26.43 -18.30
N LYS A 333 1.29 25.87 -17.37
CA LYS A 333 -0.08 26.29 -17.06
C LYS A 333 -0.14 27.74 -16.67
N LYS A 334 0.70 28.17 -15.72
CA LYS A 334 0.76 29.56 -15.29
C LYS A 334 1.14 30.49 -16.43
N MET A 335 2.17 30.13 -17.23
CA MET A 335 2.56 30.92 -18.40
C MET A 335 1.42 31.03 -19.43
N TYR A 336 0.72 29.92 -19.71
CA TYR A 336 -0.43 29.90 -20.60
C TYR A 336 -1.60 30.76 -20.09
N GLU A 337 -1.93 30.66 -18.80
CA GLU A 337 -2.98 31.47 -18.16
C GLU A 337 -2.62 32.95 -18.15
N ASP A 338 -1.36 33.30 -17.89
CA ASP A 338 -0.85 34.66 -17.93
C ASP A 338 -0.82 35.25 -19.36
N ASP A 339 -0.65 34.42 -20.39
CA ASP A 339 -0.67 34.83 -21.80
C ASP A 339 -2.10 34.98 -22.35
N ILE A 340 -3.04 34.15 -21.89
CA ILE A 340 -4.45 34.19 -22.34
C ILE A 340 -5.32 35.16 -21.53
N ASN A 341 -4.89 35.53 -20.32
CA ASN A 341 -5.63 36.43 -19.45
C ASN A 341 -5.59 37.87 -20.01
N PRO A 342 -6.73 38.44 -20.43
CA PRO A 342 -6.78 39.78 -21.02
C PRO A 342 -6.32 40.88 -20.05
N PHE A 343 -6.38 40.65 -18.72
CA PHE A 343 -5.94 41.62 -17.71
C PHE A 343 -4.45 41.55 -17.41
N ALA A 344 -3.78 40.41 -17.65
CA ALA A 344 -2.35 40.25 -17.41
C ALA A 344 -1.50 41.08 -18.39
N ALA A 345 -2.01 41.33 -19.60
CA ALA A 345 -1.40 42.24 -20.57
C ALA A 345 -1.48 43.72 -20.12
N PHE A 346 -2.53 44.09 -19.38
CA PHE A 346 -2.70 45.45 -18.84
C PHE A 346 -1.87 45.69 -17.57
N SER A 347 -1.60 44.66 -16.75
CA SER A 347 -0.86 44.81 -15.49
C SER A 347 0.66 44.85 -15.64
N ARG A 348 1.21 44.54 -16.83
CA ARG A 348 2.66 44.55 -17.10
C ARG A 348 3.18 45.85 -17.74
N LYS A 349 2.31 46.85 -17.91
CA LYS A 349 2.65 48.18 -18.45
C LYS A 349 2.59 49.21 -17.33
#